data_AF-A0A973DZU8-F1
#
_entry.id   AF-A0A973DZU8-F1
#
_cell.length_a   1.000
_cell.length_b   1.000
_cell.length_c   1.000
_cell.angle_alpha   90.00
_cell.angle_beta   90.00
_cell.angle_gamma   90.00
#
_symmetry.space_group_name_H-M   'P 1'
#
loop_
_entity.id
_entity.type
_entity.pdbx_description
1 polymer ?
#
loop_
_entity_poly.entity_id
_entity_poly.type
_entity_poly.pdbx_seq_one_letter_code
_entity_poly.pdbx_strand_id
1 'polypeptide(L)'
;AEQLAAFIGATAKGWGWVHANPSEAVEVMVGAVDGLDLGWEQKTIDLVLKLSFDDDTARDGWGTFDPASLEAQLALYDQIGQYANGRPSLEDVHTTAILEMTADARPKLGAPA
;
A
#
# COMPACT_ATOMS: atom_id res chain seq x y z
N ALA A 1 15.12 6.63 -9.94
CA ALA A 1 14.08 7.42 -9.24
C ALA A 1 12.88 7.68 -10.15
N GLU A 2 13.04 8.29 -11.33
CA GLU A 2 11.92 8.64 -12.22
C GLU A 2 11.02 7.47 -12.62
N GLN A 3 11.59 6.32 -13.01
CA GLN A 3 10.81 5.12 -13.33
C GLN A 3 9.98 4.61 -12.14
N LEU A 4 10.54 4.69 -10.92
CA LEU A 4 9.82 4.33 -9.70
C LEU A 4 8.73 5.34 -9.37
N ALA A 5 8.98 6.63 -9.57
CA ALA A 5 7.97 7.67 -9.41
C ALA A 5 6.82 7.51 -10.41
N ALA A 6 7.12 7.19 -11.67
CA ALA A 6 6.12 6.88 -12.68
C ALA A 6 5.29 5.65 -12.30
N PHE A 7 5.94 4.58 -11.83
CA PHE A 7 5.27 3.38 -11.36
C PHE A 7 4.35 3.67 -10.17
N ILE A 8 4.88 4.24 -9.09
CA ILE A 8 4.10 4.56 -7.88
C ILE A 8 2.95 5.52 -8.20
N GLY A 9 3.19 6.54 -9.02
CA GLY A 9 2.14 7.47 -9.44
C GLY A 9 1.02 6.78 -10.24
N ALA A 10 1.35 5.84 -11.13
CA ALA A 10 0.35 5.07 -11.86
C ALA A 10 -0.42 4.10 -10.95
N THR A 11 0.29 3.37 -10.09
CA THR A 11 -0.32 2.44 -9.11
C THR A 11 -1.26 3.17 -8.17
N ALA A 12 -0.86 4.34 -7.65
CA ALA A 12 -1.68 5.13 -6.75
C ALA A 12 -2.98 5.61 -7.42
N LYS A 13 -2.93 6.00 -8.70
CA LYS A 13 -4.13 6.31 -9.49
C LYS A 13 -5.03 5.08 -9.68
N GLY A 14 -4.43 3.91 -9.91
CA GLY A 14 -5.16 2.63 -9.95
C GLY A 14 -5.93 2.39 -8.67
N TRP A 15 -5.29 2.51 -7.51
CA TRP A 15 -5.96 2.37 -6.20
C TRP A 15 -7.00 3.45 -5.93
N GLY A 16 -6.78 4.69 -6.37
CA GLY A 16 -7.81 5.72 -6.35
C GLY A 16 -9.04 5.34 -7.18
N TRP A 17 -8.84 4.67 -8.32
CA TRP A 17 -9.94 4.15 -9.12
C TRP A 17 -10.64 2.95 -8.48
N VAL A 18 -9.88 2.03 -7.83
CA VAL A 18 -10.46 0.93 -7.04
C VAL A 18 -11.35 1.46 -5.92
N HIS A 19 -10.91 2.50 -5.21
CA HIS A 19 -11.70 3.13 -4.15
C HIS A 19 -13.06 3.62 -4.65
N ALA A 20 -13.10 4.21 -5.86
CA ALA A 20 -14.33 4.71 -6.48
C ALA A 20 -15.16 3.62 -7.19
N ASN A 21 -14.54 2.50 -7.59
CA ASN A 21 -15.16 1.45 -8.41
C ASN A 21 -14.80 0.03 -7.91
N PRO A 22 -15.09 -0.31 -6.63
CA PRO A 22 -14.59 -1.53 -6.01
C PRO A 22 -15.02 -2.81 -6.73
N SER A 23 -16.30 -2.88 -7.11
CA SER A 23 -16.87 -4.07 -7.75
C SER A 23 -16.29 -4.31 -9.14
N GLU A 24 -16.16 -3.25 -9.95
CA GLU A 24 -15.56 -3.33 -11.28
C GLU A 24 -14.06 -3.67 -11.21
N ALA A 25 -13.34 -3.11 -10.22
CA ALA A 25 -11.94 -3.45 -9.99
C ALA A 25 -11.73 -4.94 -9.68
N VAL A 26 -12.63 -5.54 -8.90
CA VAL A 26 -12.58 -6.99 -8.63
C VAL A 26 -12.79 -7.79 -9.91
N GLU A 27 -13.73 -7.40 -10.77
CA GLU A 27 -13.96 -8.09 -12.06
C GLU A 27 -12.71 -8.04 -12.95
N VAL A 28 -12.06 -6.88 -13.03
CA VAL A 28 -10.79 -6.72 -13.76
C VAL A 28 -9.70 -7.64 -13.19
N MET A 29 -9.57 -7.68 -11.85
CA MET A 29 -8.57 -8.52 -11.17
C MET A 29 -8.80 -10.01 -11.43
N VAL A 30 -10.03 -10.49 -11.24
CA VAL A 30 -10.39 -11.91 -11.45
C VAL A 30 -10.23 -12.32 -12.92
N GLY A 31 -10.49 -11.41 -13.86
CA GLY A 31 -10.23 -11.66 -15.29
C GLY A 31 -8.74 -11.72 -15.65
N ALA A 32 -7.86 -11.15 -14.82
CA ALA A 32 -6.42 -11.10 -15.07
C ALA A 32 -5.61 -12.15 -14.30
N VAL A 33 -6.15 -12.72 -13.22
CA VAL A 33 -5.45 -13.64 -12.31
C VAL A 33 -6.21 -14.95 -12.18
N ASP A 34 -5.60 -16.03 -12.65
CA ASP A 34 -6.18 -17.37 -12.55
C ASP A 34 -6.33 -17.84 -11.09
N GLY A 35 -7.43 -18.55 -10.81
CA GLY A 35 -7.67 -19.19 -9.51
C GLY A 35 -8.42 -18.33 -8.49
N LEU A 36 -8.77 -17.08 -8.84
CA LEU A 36 -9.64 -16.24 -8.00
C LEU A 36 -11.12 -16.53 -8.26
N ASP A 37 -11.92 -16.51 -7.21
CA ASP A 37 -13.38 -16.65 -7.30
C ASP A 37 -14.06 -15.29 -7.19
N LEU A 38 -14.74 -14.88 -8.25
CA LEU A 38 -15.42 -13.57 -8.31
C LEU A 38 -16.38 -13.35 -7.12
N GLY A 39 -17.12 -14.38 -6.72
CA GLY A 39 -18.08 -14.28 -5.63
C GLY A 39 -17.45 -14.02 -4.27
N TRP A 40 -16.27 -14.58 -4.01
CA TRP A 40 -15.50 -14.34 -2.79
C TRP A 40 -14.77 -13.01 -2.82
N GLU A 41 -14.17 -12.63 -3.94
CA GLU A 41 -13.46 -11.36 -4.05
C GLU A 41 -14.41 -10.16 -3.88
N GLN A 42 -15.62 -10.23 -4.45
CA GLN A 42 -16.66 -9.21 -4.29
C GLN A 42 -17.11 -9.05 -2.83
N LYS A 43 -17.06 -10.11 -2.02
CA LYS A 43 -17.38 -10.03 -0.57
C LYS A 43 -16.23 -9.47 0.26
N THR A 44 -15.02 -9.46 -0.30
CA THR A 44 -13.78 -9.16 0.42
C THR A 44 -13.29 -7.73 0.15
N ILE A 45 -13.67 -7.13 -0.99
CA ILE A 45 -13.18 -5.82 -1.42
C ILE A 45 -13.39 -4.70 -0.38
N ASP A 46 -14.52 -4.68 0.33
CA ASP A 46 -14.77 -3.67 1.37
C ASP A 46 -13.75 -3.78 2.52
N LEU A 47 -13.35 -4.99 2.89
CA LEU A 47 -12.30 -5.22 3.87
C LEU A 47 -10.93 -4.77 3.33
N VAL A 48 -10.62 -5.12 2.07
CA VAL A 48 -9.36 -4.71 1.42
C VAL A 48 -9.25 -3.18 1.39
N LEU A 49 -10.32 -2.47 1.03
CA LEU A 49 -10.32 -1.00 1.02
C LEU A 49 -10.13 -0.41 2.43
N LYS A 50 -10.74 -1.00 3.46
CA LYS A 50 -10.52 -0.59 4.87
C LYS A 50 -9.11 -0.87 5.39
N LEU A 51 -8.42 -1.86 4.82
CA LEU A 51 -7.02 -2.15 5.14
C LEU A 51 -6.04 -1.34 4.30
N SER A 52 -6.46 -0.85 3.13
CA SER A 52 -5.61 -0.12 2.17
C SER A 52 -5.69 1.40 2.32
N PHE A 53 -6.72 1.90 3.00
CA PHE A 53 -6.96 3.32 3.22
C PHE A 53 -7.35 3.59 4.67
N ASP A 54 -6.79 4.64 5.24
CA ASP A 54 -6.97 5.08 6.62
C ASP A 54 -6.74 6.60 6.74
N ASP A 55 -6.60 7.08 7.97
CA ASP A 55 -6.34 8.49 8.26
C ASP A 55 -4.97 8.97 7.73
N ASP A 56 -4.00 8.07 7.63
CA ASP A 56 -2.68 8.40 7.10
C ASP A 56 -2.74 8.55 5.59
N THR A 57 -3.43 7.66 4.87
CA THR A 57 -3.63 7.82 3.43
C THR A 57 -4.49 9.06 3.11
N ALA A 58 -5.43 9.43 3.98
CA ALA A 58 -6.22 10.65 3.84
C ALA A 58 -5.36 11.92 3.99
N ARG A 59 -4.34 11.88 4.85
CA ARG A 59 -3.45 13.01 5.13
C ARG A 59 -2.30 13.11 4.12
N ASP A 60 -1.63 12.00 3.87
CA ASP A 60 -0.31 11.95 3.22
C ASP A 60 -0.34 11.23 1.86
N GLY A 61 -1.50 10.73 1.44
CA GLY A 61 -1.75 10.07 0.16
C GLY A 61 -1.50 8.56 0.19
N TRP A 62 -2.09 7.85 -0.76
CA TRP A 62 -1.97 6.39 -0.90
C TRP A 62 -0.51 5.92 -0.89
N GLY A 63 -0.24 4.81 -0.20
CA GLY A 63 1.10 4.22 -0.08
C GLY A 63 2.03 4.92 0.91
N THR A 64 1.52 5.91 1.66
CA THR A 64 2.23 6.43 2.83
C THR A 64 2.45 5.34 3.87
N PHE A 65 3.48 5.50 4.69
CA PHE A 65 3.78 4.62 5.80
C PHE A 65 4.43 5.42 6.93
N ASP A 66 4.26 4.95 8.16
CA ASP A 66 4.92 5.50 9.34
C ASP A 66 6.29 4.84 9.56
N PRO A 67 7.40 5.60 9.49
CA PRO A 67 8.73 5.06 9.78
C PRO A 67 8.86 4.46 11.19
N ALA A 68 8.12 4.97 12.19
CA ALA A 68 8.15 4.41 13.53
C ALA A 68 7.53 3.00 13.58
N SER A 69 6.52 2.74 12.76
CA SER A 69 5.94 1.40 12.59
C SER A 69 6.93 0.42 11.95
N LEU A 70 7.73 0.86 10.98
CA LEU A 70 8.83 0.04 10.42
C LEU A 70 9.91 -0.23 11.45
N GLU A 71 10.32 0.77 12.23
CA GLU A 71 11.29 0.62 13.31
C GLU A 71 10.81 -0.37 14.38
N ALA A 72 9.53 -0.33 14.74
CA ALA A 72 8.93 -1.28 15.68
C ALA A 72 8.97 -2.72 15.13
N GLN A 73 8.71 -2.91 13.83
CA GLN A 73 8.86 -4.23 13.18
C GLN A 73 10.32 -4.68 13.19
N LEU A 74 11.25 -3.78 12.90
CA LEU A 74 12.67 -4.09 12.93
C LEU A 74 13.09 -4.56 14.34
N ALA A 75 12.68 -3.84 15.38
CA ALA A 75 12.98 -4.18 16.76
C ALA A 75 12.35 -5.52 17.19
N LEU A 76 11.10 -5.78 16.79
CA LEU A 76 10.44 -7.05 17.09
C LEU A 76 11.20 -8.24 16.52
N TYR A 77 11.62 -8.15 15.25
CA TYR A 77 12.32 -9.24 14.57
C TYR A 77 13.72 -9.48 15.16
N ASP A 78 14.35 -8.43 15.69
CA ASP A 78 15.61 -8.55 16.43
C ASP A 78 15.40 -9.29 17.75
N GLN A 79 14.34 -8.93 18.49
CA GLN A 79 13.98 -9.58 19.75
C GLN A 79 13.76 -11.10 19.60
N ILE A 80 13.18 -11.53 18.48
CA ILE A 80 12.95 -12.95 18.18
C ILE A 80 14.06 -13.58 17.33
N GLY A 81 15.21 -12.92 17.22
CA GLY A 81 16.44 -13.47 16.62
C GLY A 81 16.35 -13.75 15.12
N GLN A 82 15.53 -13.03 14.37
CA GLN A 82 15.33 -13.27 12.93
C GLN A 82 16.45 -12.71 12.05
N TYR A 83 17.38 -11.92 12.61
CA TYR A 83 18.50 -11.36 11.85
C TYR A 83 19.78 -12.17 12.00
N ALA A 84 19.98 -13.13 11.10
CA ALA A 84 21.19 -13.97 11.08
C ALA A 84 22.50 -13.17 10.96
N ASN A 85 22.46 -11.99 10.34
CA ASN A 85 23.62 -11.12 10.10
C ASN A 85 23.55 -9.79 10.85
N GLY A 86 22.77 -9.73 11.93
CA GLY A 86 22.52 -8.49 12.68
C GLY A 86 21.38 -7.65 12.09
N ARG A 87 20.73 -6.90 12.95
CA ARG A 87 19.58 -6.05 12.61
C ARG A 87 19.99 -4.91 11.67
N PRO A 88 19.29 -4.68 10.54
CA PRO A 88 19.52 -3.51 9.69
C PRO A 88 19.06 -2.22 10.39
N SER A 89 19.66 -1.09 10.02
CA SER A 89 19.12 0.21 10.44
C SER A 89 17.84 0.52 9.67
N LEU A 90 17.06 1.48 10.17
CA LEU A 90 15.84 1.92 9.51
C LEU A 90 16.13 2.52 8.12
N GLU A 91 17.21 3.29 7.98
CA GLU A 91 17.65 3.91 6.72
C GLU A 91 18.09 2.89 5.67
N ASP A 92 18.52 1.69 6.08
CA ASP A 92 18.92 0.63 5.15
C ASP A 92 17.74 0.03 4.39
N VAL A 93 16.51 0.18 4.92
CA VAL A 93 15.34 -0.57 4.44
C VAL A 93 14.20 0.29 3.93
N HIS A 94 14.24 1.62 4.11
CA HIS A 94 13.20 2.49 3.56
C HIS A 94 13.72 3.85 3.09
N THR A 95 12.90 4.50 2.26
CA THR A 95 13.04 5.92 1.90
C THR A 95 11.67 6.49 1.53
N THR A 96 11.44 7.78 1.81
CA THR A 96 10.22 8.51 1.42
C THR A 96 10.39 9.28 0.11
N ALA A 97 11.60 9.31 -0.48
CA ALA A 97 11.92 10.16 -1.62
C ALA A 97 10.97 9.96 -2.82
N ILE A 98 10.56 8.72 -3.11
CA ILE A 98 9.63 8.45 -4.21
C ILE A 98 8.19 8.90 -3.86
N LEU A 99 7.78 8.78 -2.59
CA LEU A 99 6.47 9.25 -2.14
C LEU A 99 6.38 10.78 -2.18
N GLU A 100 7.48 11.47 -1.87
CA GLU A 100 7.63 12.92 -1.99
C GLU A 100 7.59 13.36 -3.46
N MET A 101 8.35 12.70 -4.33
CA MET A 101 8.34 12.96 -5.78
C MET A 101 6.96 12.77 -6.43
N THR A 102 6.09 11.96 -5.83
CA THR A 102 4.77 11.61 -6.37
C THR A 102 3.60 12.20 -5.58
N ALA A 103 3.87 13.08 -4.61
CA ALA A 103 2.85 13.59 -3.69
C ALA A 103 1.59 14.14 -4.40
N ASP A 104 1.77 14.87 -5.51
CA ASP A 104 0.66 15.44 -6.28
C ASP A 104 -0.17 14.41 -7.07
N ALA A 105 0.37 13.21 -7.29
CA ALA A 105 -0.27 12.15 -8.06
C ALA A 105 -0.94 11.08 -7.19
N ARG A 106 -0.60 11.00 -5.90
CA ARG A 106 -1.13 9.99 -4.97
C ARG A 106 -2.46 10.50 -4.36
N PRO A 107 -3.58 9.76 -4.50
CA PRO A 107 -4.86 10.21 -3.99
C PRO A 107 -4.85 10.26 -2.47
N LYS A 108 -5.44 11.31 -1.91
CA LYS A 108 -5.61 11.54 -0.47
C LYS A 108 -7.03 11.15 -0.07
N LEU A 109 -7.21 9.87 0.24
CA LEU A 109 -8.50 9.25 0.53
C LEU A 109 -8.40 8.47 1.84
N GLY A 110 -9.46 8.47 2.64
CA GLY A 110 -9.60 7.57 3.80
C GLY A 110 -10.38 6.30 3.44
N ALA A 111 -10.57 5.44 4.44
CA ALA A 111 -11.41 4.26 4.30
C ALA A 111 -12.82 4.63 3.76
N PRO A 112 -13.42 3.83 2.87
CA PRO A 112 -14.82 4.00 2.48
C PRO A 112 -15.75 3.91 3.69
N ALA A 113 -16.84 4.68 3.65
CA ALA A 113 -17.87 4.71 4.70
C ALA A 113 -18.62 3.37 4.83
#